data_AF-A0A7Z6UN69-F1
#
_entry.id   AF-A0A7Z6UN69-F1
#
_cell.length_a   1.000
_cell.length_b   1.000
_cell.length_c   1.000
_cell.angle_alpha   90.00
_cell.angle_beta   90.00
_cell.angle_gamma   90.00
#
_symmetry.space_group_name_H-M   'P 1'
#
loop_
_entity.id
_entity.type
_entity.pdbx_description
1 polymer ?
#
loop_
_entity_poly.entity_id
_entity_poly.type
_entity_poly.pdbx_seq_one_letter_code
_entity_poly.pdbx_strand_id
1 'polypeptide(L)' 'MVSLARQQPGFLGVESARGEDGLGITVSYWTDETAIVAWKQQADHAQVREQGRSRWYQAFTTRIWRVERDYAFDA' A
#
# COMPACT_ATOMS: atom_id res chain seq x y z
N MET A 1 -5.94 5.17 6.48
CA MET A 1 -5.17 4.22 5.62
C MET A 1 -3.67 4.34 5.87
N VAL A 2 -2.97 5.36 5.36
CA VAL A 2 -1.52 5.52 5.56
C VAL A 2 -1.13 5.62 7.04
N SER A 3 -1.85 6.41 7.84
CA SER A 3 -1.58 6.57 9.27
C SER A 3 -1.74 5.27 10.08
N LEU A 4 -2.57 4.33 9.59
CA LEU A 4 -2.82 3.05 10.22
C LEU A 4 -1.76 2.02 9.80
N ALA A 5 -1.37 2.04 8.52
CA ALA A 5 -0.26 1.23 8.00
C ALA A 5 1.04 1.54 8.75
N ARG A 6 1.31 2.83 9.03
CA ARG A 6 2.48 3.30 9.80
C ARG A 6 2.59 2.73 11.21
N GLN A 7 1.49 2.23 11.79
CA GLN A 7 1.46 1.65 13.14
C GLN A 7 1.68 0.14 13.12
N GLN A 8 1.68 -0.49 11.94
CA GLN A 8 1.81 -1.94 11.85
C GLN A 8 3.27 -2.37 12.01
N PRO A 9 3.52 -3.48 12.73
CA PRO A 9 4.83 -4.11 12.73
C PRO A 9 5.31 -4.41 11.31
N GLY A 10 6.57 -4.10 11.03
CA GLY A 10 7.20 -4.36 9.73
C GLY A 10 6.90 -3.33 8.65
N PHE A 11 6.15 -2.26 8.92
CA PHE A 11 6.00 -1.15 7.95
C PHE A 11 7.29 -0.35 7.81
N LEU A 12 7.75 -0.14 6.58
CA LEU A 12 9.00 0.58 6.28
C LEU A 12 8.77 1.96 5.68
N GLY A 13 7.69 2.14 4.92
CA GLY A 13 7.44 3.39 4.22
C GLY A 13 6.29 3.30 3.24
N VAL A 14 5.91 4.44 2.67
CA VAL A 14 4.90 4.51 1.62
C VAL A 14 5.20 5.67 0.69
N GLU A 15 5.05 5.41 -0.60
CA GLU A 15 5.05 6.39 -1.67
C GLU A 15 3.68 6.41 -2.33
N SER A 16 3.24 7.57 -2.77
CA SER A 16 1.99 7.70 -3.51
C SER A 16 2.11 8.78 -4.57
N ALA A 17 1.62 8.47 -5.77
CA ALA A 17 1.47 9.41 -6.87
C ALA A 17 0.05 9.31 -7.44
N ARG A 18 -0.43 10.43 -7.99
CA ARG A 18 -1.74 10.54 -8.65
C ARG A 18 -1.58 11.34 -9.92
N GLY A 19 -1.92 10.74 -11.06
CA GLY A 19 -1.97 11.42 -12.35
C GLY A 19 -3.26 12.22 -12.51
N GLU A 20 -3.22 13.19 -13.43
CA GLU A 20 -4.39 14.02 -13.80
C GLU A 20 -5.49 13.20 -14.50
N ASP A 21 -5.13 12.05 -15.08
CA ASP A 21 -6.04 11.04 -15.64
C ASP A 21 -6.81 10.25 -14.58
N GLY A 22 -6.57 10.54 -13.29
CA GLY A 22 -7.19 9.86 -12.15
C GLY A 22 -6.46 8.57 -11.72
N LEU A 23 -5.47 8.10 -12.48
CA LEU A 23 -4.69 6.93 -12.11
C LEU A 23 -3.85 7.24 -10.88
N GLY A 24 -3.94 6.38 -9.86
CA GLY A 24 -3.12 6.50 -8.67
C GLY A 24 -2.36 5.24 -8.38
N ILE A 25 -1.12 5.43 -7.93
CA ILE A 25 -0.25 4.37 -7.49
C ILE A 25 0.10 4.68 -6.04
N THR A 26 -0.07 3.68 -5.18
CA THR A 26 0.42 3.71 -3.80
C THR A 26 1.27 2.47 -3.60
N VAL A 27 2.54 2.66 -3.25
CA VAL A 27 3.49 1.60 -2.93
C VAL A 27 3.80 1.69 -1.45
N SER A 28 3.58 0.61 -0.71
CA SER A 28 3.95 0.50 0.70
C SER A 28 5.02 -0.56 0.86
N TYR A 29 6.07 -0.26 1.61
CA TYR A 29 7.22 -1.12 1.84
C TYR A 29 7.10 -1.81 3.20
N TRP A 30 7.49 -3.09 3.23
CA TRP A 30 7.34 -3.96 4.39
C TRP A 30 8.58 -4.84 4.56
N THR A 31 8.87 -5.25 5.79
CA THR A 31 10.03 -6.08 6.12
C THR A 31 9.98 -7.45 5.45
N ASP A 32 8.78 -8.03 5.33
CA ASP A 32 8.55 -9.36 4.80
C ASP A 32 7.07 -9.59 4.42
N GLU A 33 6.79 -10.72 3.79
CA GLU A 33 5.43 -11.09 3.36
C GLU A 33 4.48 -11.37 4.54
N THR A 34 4.99 -11.79 5.69
CA THR A 34 4.17 -12.02 6.89
C THR A 34 3.58 -10.71 7.39
N ALA A 35 4.39 -9.64 7.44
CA ALA A 35 3.93 -8.30 7.78
C ALA A 35 2.88 -7.77 6.78
N ILE A 36 3.06 -8.04 5.49
CA ILE A 36 2.09 -7.69 4.43
C ILE A 36 0.75 -8.42 4.66
N VAL A 37 0.79 -9.72 4.96
CA VAL A 37 -0.42 -10.51 5.21
C VAL A 37 -1.14 -10.01 6.47
N ALA A 38 -0.40 -9.72 7.54
CA ALA A 38 -0.96 -9.16 8.77
C ALA A 38 -1.67 -7.82 8.49
N TRP A 39 -1.03 -6.93 7.72
CA TRP A 39 -1.65 -5.67 7.31
C TRP A 39 -2.90 -5.86 6.44
N LYS A 40 -2.88 -6.82 5.51
CA LYS A 40 -4.04 -7.16 4.69
C LYS A 40 -5.24 -7.63 5.53
N GLN A 41 -4.98 -8.30 6.65
CA GLN A 41 -5.98 -8.84 7.58
C GLN A 41 -6.43 -7.83 8.64
N GLN A 42 -5.79 -6.66 8.74
CA GLN A 42 -6.20 -5.62 9.68
C GLN A 42 -7.65 -5.19 9.39
N ALA A 43 -8.48 -5.18 10.43
CA ALA A 43 -9.94 -5.11 10.32
C ALA A 43 -10.44 -3.83 9.63
N ASP A 44 -9.90 -2.66 9.97
CA ASP A 44 -10.30 -1.40 9.36
C ASP A 44 -9.88 -1.34 7.89
N HIS A 45 -8.74 -1.93 7.55
CA HIS A 45 -8.25 -2.03 6.17
C HIS A 45 -9.12 -2.99 5.34
N ALA A 46 -9.58 -4.11 5.92
CA ALA A 46 -10.51 -5.03 5.26
C ALA A 46 -11.85 -4.34 4.93
N GLN A 47 -12.40 -3.58 5.87
CA GLN A 47 -13.66 -2.86 5.69
C GLN A 47 -13.54 -1.71 4.67
N VAL A 48 -12.41 -0.98 4.68
CA VAL A 48 -12.14 0.09 3.71
C VAL A 48 -11.91 -0.47 2.31
N ARG A 49 -11.31 -1.66 2.15
CA ARG A 49 -11.13 -2.29 0.84
C ARG A 49 -12.47 -2.67 0.19
N GLU A 50 -13.43 -3.15 0.97
CA GLU A 50 -14.76 -3.50 0.46
C GLU A 50 -15.55 -2.24 0.06
N GLN A 51 -15.45 -1.17 0.84
CA GLN A 51 -16.03 0.13 0.46
C GLN A 51 -15.34 0.76 -0.75
N GLY A 52 -14.01 0.62 -0.86
CA GLY A 52 -13.26 1.12 -2.02
C GLY A 52 -13.68 0.44 -3.31
N ARG A 53 -13.92 -0.87 -3.29
CA ARG A 53 -14.43 -1.64 -4.45
C ARG A 53 -15.82 -1.21 -4.89
N SER A 54 -16.70 -0.91 -3.93
CA SER A 54 -18.10 -0.60 -4.22
C SER A 54 -18.34 0.87 -4.56
N ARG A 55 -17.45 1.80 -4.15
CA ARG A 55 -17.72 3.25 -4.23
C ARG A 55 -16.67 4.09 -4.93
N TRP A 56 -15.40 3.69 -4.93
CA TRP A 56 -14.31 4.61 -5.29
C TRP A 56 -13.43 4.15 -6.44
N TYR A 57 -13.31 2.84 -6.67
CA TYR A 57 -12.47 2.30 -7.74
C TYR A 57 -13.32 1.69 -8.84
N GLN A 58 -13.17 2.22 -10.07
CA GLN A 58 -13.67 1.56 -11.27
C GLN A 58 -12.91 0.23 -11.52
N ALA A 59 -11.60 0.22 -11.25
CA ALA A 59 -10.74 -0.96 -11.24
C ALA A 59 -9.45 -0.69 -10.44
N PHE A 60 -8.81 -1.75 -9.91
CA PHE A 60 -7.45 -1.67 -9.38
C PHE A 60 -6.74 -3.03 -9.47
N THR A 61 -5.42 -3.03 -9.37
CA THR A 61 -4.61 -4.25 -9.22
C THR A 61 -3.66 -4.08 -8.03
N THR A 62 -3.51 -5.12 -7.21
CA THR A 62 -2.48 -5.17 -6.16
C THR A 62 -1.40 -6.14 -6.59
N ARG A 63 -0.13 -5.74 -6.42
CA ARG A 63 1.03 -6.56 -6.74
C ARG A 63 1.98 -6.54 -5.55
N ILE A 64 2.56 -7.69 -5.24
CA ILE A 64 3.56 -7.86 -4.18
C ILE A 64 4.89 -8.16 -4.87
N TRP A 65 5.94 -7.46 -4.46
CA TRP A 65 7.27 -7.56 -5.06
C TRP A 65 8.31 -7.65 -3.96
N ARG A 66 9.40 -8.36 -4.21
CA ARG A 66 10.61 -8.30 -3.39
C ARG A 66 11.55 -7.26 -3.98
N VAL A 67 11.91 -6.27 -3.17
CA VAL A 67 12.95 -5.31 -3.55
C VAL A 67 14.30 -5.99 -3.37
N GLU A 68 14.99 -6.26 -4.47
CA GLU A 68 16.32 -6.88 -4.44
C GLU A 68 17.41 -5.84 -4.15
N ARG A 69 17.21 -4.61 -4.64
CA ARG A 69 18.13 -3.48 -4.53
C ARG A 69 17.32 -2.19 -4.56
N ASP A 70 17.77 -1.21 -3.79
CA ASP A 70 17.22 0.14 -3.74
C ASP A 70 18.39 1.13 -3.73
N TYR A 71 18.31 2.15 -4.59
CA TYR A 71 19.35 3.16 -4.77
C TYR A 71 18.70 4.53 -4.79
N ALA A 72 19.16 5.44 -3.93
CA ALA A 72 18.69 6.82 -3.88
C ALA A 72 19.81 7.77 -4.30
N PHE A 73 19.42 8.84 -5.00
CA PHE A 73 20.24 10.02 -5.22
C PHE A 73 19.49 11.22 -4.66
N ASP A 74 20.01 11.78 -3.57
CA ASP A 74 19.55 13.04 -3.01
C ASP A 74 20.53 14.14 -3.43
N ALA A 75 19.99 15.23 -3.96
CA ALA A 75 20.77 16.36 -4.49
C ALA A 75 21.33 17.28 -3.40
#